data_AF-A0A3D1ABB0-F1
#
_entry.id   AF-A0A3D1ABB0-F1
#
_cell.length_a   1.000
_cell.length_b   1.000
_cell.length_c   1.000
_cell.angle_alpha   90.00
_cell.angle_beta   90.00
_cell.angle_gamma   90.00
#
_symmetry.space_group_name_H-M   'P 1'
#
loop_
_entity.id
_entity.type
_entity.pdbx_description
1 polymer ?
#
loop_
_entity_poly.entity_id
_entity_poly.type
_entity_poly.pdbx_seq_one_letter_code
_entity_poly.pdbx_strand_id
1 'polypeptide(L)'
;MQNKFDDIRPYYLSEIPPAMQRIAASEYFETLSEYIFPDKDIEEIREMIRNIRTTDEFQQQVMYYVNKQFISRSMKELTYDGLDGLDPDKNYLFVSNHRDIMLDSSLLQYILHINGFRTTEITFGSNLMNPQLVVDIGKANKMFKVIRSSNIREFIKNSMHLSEYIRYTLTE
;
A
#
# COMPACT_ATOMS: atom_id res chain seq x y z
N MET A 1 -16.23 19.93 -0.29
CA MET A 1 -15.25 20.67 -1.11
C MET A 1 -14.21 19.65 -1.53
N GLN A 2 -14.08 19.35 -2.82
CA GLN A 2 -13.19 18.28 -3.29
C GLN A 2 -11.76 18.79 -3.30
N ASN A 3 -10.85 18.10 -2.62
CA ASN A 3 -9.44 18.45 -2.59
C ASN A 3 -8.82 18.12 -3.96
N LYS A 4 -7.81 18.88 -4.38
CA LYS A 4 -7.15 18.77 -5.69
C LYS A 4 -6.72 17.34 -6.01
N PHE A 5 -6.30 16.58 -5.00
CA PHE A 5 -5.72 15.25 -5.14
C PHE A 5 -6.67 14.10 -4.75
N ASP A 6 -7.96 14.36 -4.52
CA ASP A 6 -8.91 13.32 -4.08
C ASP A 6 -9.03 12.15 -5.07
N ASP A 7 -8.74 12.38 -6.36
CA ASP A 7 -8.79 11.36 -7.39
C ASP A 7 -7.58 10.40 -7.35
N ILE A 8 -6.45 10.85 -6.82
CA ILE A 8 -5.16 10.13 -6.88
C ILE A 8 -4.72 9.54 -5.55
N ARG A 9 -5.03 10.22 -4.44
CA ARG A 9 -4.52 9.89 -3.10
C ARG A 9 -4.92 8.50 -2.55
N PRO A 10 -4.18 8.00 -1.54
CA PRO A 10 -4.63 6.95 -0.64
C PRO A 10 -5.82 7.39 0.22
N TYR A 11 -6.33 6.48 1.05
CA TYR A 11 -7.42 6.81 1.97
C TYR A 11 -7.00 7.77 3.09
N TYR A 12 -7.89 8.70 3.41
CA TYR A 12 -7.87 9.44 4.66
C TYR A 12 -8.22 8.51 5.83
N LEU A 13 -7.83 8.89 7.04
CA LEU A 13 -8.13 8.13 8.27
C LEU A 13 -9.63 7.84 8.44
N SER A 14 -10.50 8.77 8.04
CA SER A 14 -11.96 8.57 8.10
C SER A 14 -12.50 7.52 7.14
N GLU A 15 -11.76 7.20 6.07
CA GLU A 15 -12.14 6.23 5.04
C GLU A 15 -11.62 4.81 5.36
N ILE A 16 -10.67 4.67 6.31
CA ILE A 16 -10.11 3.37 6.70
C ILE A 16 -11.15 2.47 7.38
N PRO A 17 -11.87 2.90 8.45
CA PRO A 17 -12.83 2.02 9.11
C PRO A 17 -13.89 1.43 8.15
N PRO A 18 -14.56 2.20 7.27
CA PRO A 18 -15.53 1.62 6.35
C PRO A 18 -14.87 0.72 5.29
N ALA A 19 -13.62 0.97 4.88
CA ALA A 19 -12.88 0.06 4.00
C ALA A 19 -12.60 -1.28 4.68
N MET A 20 -12.18 -1.26 5.94
CA MET A 20 -11.95 -2.48 6.72
C MET A 20 -13.21 -3.32 6.89
N GLN A 21 -14.38 -2.68 7.07
CA GLN A 21 -15.66 -3.39 7.09
C GLN A 21 -15.94 -4.11 5.77
N ARG A 22 -15.66 -3.47 4.62
CA ARG A 22 -15.83 -4.09 3.29
C ARG A 22 -14.86 -5.24 3.06
N ILE A 23 -13.59 -5.07 3.43
CA ILE A 23 -12.59 -6.14 3.35
C ILE A 23 -13.03 -7.33 4.20
N ALA A 24 -13.43 -7.09 5.45
CA ALA A 24 -13.92 -8.10 6.38
C ALA A 24 -15.25 -8.75 5.96
N ALA A 25 -16.00 -8.16 5.02
CA ALA A 25 -17.24 -8.73 4.49
C ALA A 25 -17.05 -9.39 3.11
N SER A 26 -15.83 -9.41 2.58
CA SER A 26 -15.55 -9.96 1.25
C SER A 26 -15.71 -11.47 1.20
N GLU A 27 -16.17 -11.99 0.06
CA GLU A 27 -16.19 -13.43 -0.24
C GLU A 27 -14.78 -14.06 -0.23
N TYR A 28 -13.74 -13.28 -0.52
CA TYR A 28 -12.34 -13.74 -0.51
C TYR A 28 -11.68 -13.65 0.87
N PHE A 29 -12.39 -13.17 1.89
CA PHE A 29 -11.80 -12.88 3.20
C PHE A 29 -11.20 -14.13 3.84
N GLU A 30 -11.91 -15.26 3.80
CA GLU A 30 -11.47 -16.51 4.40
C GLU A 30 -10.20 -17.03 3.74
N THR A 31 -10.19 -17.13 2.41
CA THR A 31 -9.00 -17.54 1.64
C THR A 31 -7.79 -16.64 1.89
N LEU A 32 -7.97 -15.32 1.91
CA LEU A 32 -6.88 -14.38 2.22
C LEU A 32 -6.39 -14.56 3.66
N SER A 33 -7.30 -14.74 4.60
CA SER A 33 -6.99 -14.90 6.02
C SER A 33 -6.21 -16.19 6.29
N GLU A 34 -6.61 -17.31 5.70
CA GLU A 34 -5.88 -18.59 5.79
C GLU A 34 -4.46 -18.48 5.20
N TYR A 35 -4.30 -17.71 4.12
CA TYR A 35 -2.98 -17.50 3.54
C TYR A 35 -2.08 -16.65 4.46
N ILE A 36 -2.61 -15.55 5.00
CA ILE A 36 -1.84 -14.56 5.77
C ILE A 36 -1.58 -15.06 7.20
N PHE A 37 -2.60 -15.63 7.83
CA PHE A 37 -2.62 -16.07 9.23
C PHE A 37 -3.10 -17.53 9.36
N PRO A 38 -2.32 -18.50 8.86
CA PRO A 38 -2.75 -19.91 8.81
C PRO A 38 -3.07 -20.53 10.18
N ASP A 39 -2.55 -19.95 11.27
CA ASP A 39 -2.66 -20.49 12.63
C ASP A 39 -3.67 -19.73 13.52
N LYS A 40 -4.48 -18.82 12.95
CA LYS A 40 -5.45 -17.99 13.69
C LYS A 40 -6.89 -18.33 13.33
N ASP A 41 -7.78 -18.14 14.29
CA ASP A 41 -9.22 -18.29 14.06
C ASP A 41 -9.74 -17.19 13.11
N ILE A 42 -10.61 -17.59 12.18
CA ILE A 42 -11.11 -16.69 11.14
C ILE A 42 -11.91 -15.51 11.69
N GLU A 43 -12.68 -15.72 12.76
CA GLU A 43 -13.47 -14.65 13.36
C GLU A 43 -12.59 -13.72 14.19
N GLU A 44 -11.53 -14.23 14.84
CA GLU A 44 -10.51 -13.39 15.46
C GLU A 44 -9.85 -12.45 14.43
N ILE A 45 -9.48 -12.97 13.26
CA ILE A 45 -8.91 -12.17 12.16
C ILE A 45 -9.95 -11.16 11.66
N ARG A 46 -11.21 -11.56 11.53
CA ARG A 46 -12.30 -10.68 11.07
C ARG A 46 -12.50 -9.51 12.02
N GLU A 47 -12.51 -9.75 13.33
CA GLU A 47 -12.61 -8.70 14.33
C GLU A 47 -11.37 -7.80 14.35
N MET A 48 -10.16 -8.37 14.25
CA MET A 48 -8.92 -7.60 14.14
C MET A 48 -8.99 -6.62 12.96
N ILE A 49 -9.35 -7.11 11.76
CA ILE A 49 -9.45 -6.26 10.55
C ILE A 49 -10.48 -5.16 10.75
N ARG A 50 -11.68 -5.48 11.25
CA ARG A 50 -12.76 -4.50 11.50
C ARG A 50 -12.37 -3.39 12.48
N ASN A 51 -11.43 -3.67 13.38
CA ASN A 51 -10.99 -2.73 14.40
C ASN A 51 -9.86 -1.78 13.93
N ILE A 52 -9.24 -2.03 12.78
CA ILE A 52 -8.23 -1.15 12.20
C ILE A 52 -8.84 0.22 11.85
N ARG A 53 -8.18 1.28 12.31
CA ARG A 53 -8.60 2.68 12.14
C ARG A 53 -7.61 3.51 11.34
N THR A 54 -6.36 3.07 11.21
CA THR A 54 -5.32 3.83 10.51
C THR A 54 -4.64 3.01 9.41
N THR A 55 -4.00 3.70 8.46
CA THR A 55 -3.18 3.05 7.42
C THR A 55 -1.95 2.37 8.03
N ASP A 56 -1.36 2.96 9.07
CA ASP A 56 -0.23 2.39 9.78
C ASP A 56 -0.61 1.09 10.49
N GLU A 57 -1.77 1.03 11.16
CA GLU A 57 -2.30 -0.20 11.74
C GLU A 57 -2.54 -1.27 10.66
N PHE A 58 -3.12 -0.90 9.51
CA PHE A 58 -3.31 -1.85 8.41
C PHE A 58 -1.97 -2.41 7.91
N GLN A 59 -0.96 -1.57 7.76
CA GLN A 59 0.35 -1.99 7.31
C GLN A 59 1.04 -2.92 8.32
N GLN A 60 0.97 -2.59 9.62
CA GLN A 60 1.62 -3.36 10.68
C GLN A 60 0.90 -4.67 11.00
N GLN A 61 -0.43 -4.63 11.08
CA GLN A 61 -1.23 -5.79 11.49
C GLN A 61 -1.53 -6.74 10.33
N VAL A 62 -1.49 -6.28 9.08
CA VAL A 62 -1.85 -7.08 7.90
C VAL A 62 -0.70 -7.18 6.91
N MET A 63 -0.25 -6.06 6.35
CA MET A 63 0.71 -6.10 5.24
C MET A 63 2.09 -6.60 5.65
N TYR A 64 2.49 -6.42 6.90
CA TYR A 64 3.69 -7.05 7.47
C TYR A 64 3.64 -8.58 7.35
N TYR A 65 2.50 -9.19 7.74
CA TYR A 65 2.32 -10.64 7.66
C TYR A 65 2.18 -11.12 6.22
N VAL A 66 1.50 -10.35 5.35
CA VAL A 66 1.47 -10.62 3.90
C VAL A 66 2.89 -10.75 3.34
N ASN A 67 3.75 -9.77 3.62
CA ASN A 67 5.15 -9.80 3.19
C ASN A 67 5.92 -10.97 3.79
N LYS A 68 5.71 -11.27 5.08
CA LYS A 68 6.34 -12.42 5.73
C LYS A 68 5.99 -13.74 5.05
N GLN A 69 4.73 -13.92 4.59
CA GLN A 69 4.31 -15.09 3.83
C GLN A 69 4.95 -15.16 2.44
N PHE A 70 5.05 -14.03 1.73
CA PHE A 70 5.74 -14.00 0.44
C PHE A 70 7.21 -14.38 0.60
N ILE A 71 7.92 -13.77 1.55
CA ILE A 71 9.33 -14.05 1.81
C ILE A 71 9.53 -15.53 2.15
N SER A 72 8.75 -16.07 3.10
CA SER A 72 8.94 -17.46 3.57
C SER A 72 8.65 -18.51 2.50
N ARG A 73 7.70 -18.26 1.59
CA ARG A 73 7.24 -19.25 0.60
C ARG A 73 7.95 -19.14 -0.75
N SER A 74 8.46 -17.96 -1.11
CA SER A 74 8.95 -17.69 -2.47
C SER A 74 10.41 -17.29 -2.55
N MET A 75 11.05 -16.95 -1.44
CA MET A 75 12.41 -16.43 -1.43
C MET A 75 13.32 -17.38 -0.66
N LYS A 76 14.50 -17.66 -1.23
CA LYS A 76 15.55 -18.38 -0.52
C LYS A 76 16.20 -17.50 0.53
N GLU A 77 16.44 -16.25 0.18
CA GLU A 77 17.11 -15.26 1.00
C GLU A 77 16.67 -13.86 0.57
N LEU A 78 16.53 -12.95 1.54
CA LEU A 78 16.28 -11.53 1.32
C LEU A 78 17.40 -10.75 2.02
N THR A 79 18.14 -9.95 1.26
CA THR A 79 19.19 -9.07 1.76
C THR A 79 18.90 -7.63 1.37
N TYR A 80 19.37 -6.69 2.18
CA TYR A 80 19.25 -5.26 1.95
C TYR A 80 20.40 -4.53 2.64
N ASP A 81 20.78 -3.38 2.08
CA ASP A 81 21.82 -2.48 2.60
C ASP A 81 21.43 -1.02 2.34
N GLY A 82 22.22 -0.08 2.89
CA GLY A 82 22.09 1.35 2.58
C GLY A 82 21.08 2.12 3.43
N LEU A 83 20.34 1.46 4.33
CA LEU A 83 19.42 2.15 5.27
C LEU A 83 20.15 3.10 6.21
N ASP A 84 21.41 2.81 6.55
CA ASP A 84 22.26 3.64 7.40
C ASP A 84 22.52 5.04 6.80
N GLY A 85 22.34 5.18 5.48
CA GLY A 85 22.43 6.45 4.77
C GLY A 85 21.15 7.28 4.83
N LEU A 86 20.07 6.77 5.42
CA LEU A 86 18.78 7.43 5.53
C LEU A 86 18.58 8.05 6.90
N ASP A 87 18.20 9.33 6.89
CA ASP A 87 17.73 10.07 8.05
C ASP A 87 16.21 9.83 8.25
N PRO A 88 15.75 9.19 9.35
CA PRO A 88 14.34 8.87 9.57
C PRO A 88 13.40 10.08 9.61
N ASP A 89 13.93 11.27 9.89
CA ASP A 89 13.15 12.50 10.01
C ASP A 89 13.00 13.24 8.66
N LYS A 90 13.54 12.68 7.56
CA LYS A 90 13.44 13.25 6.20
C LYS A 90 12.49 12.46 5.30
N ASN A 91 11.86 13.19 4.38
CA ASN A 91 11.06 12.62 3.32
C ASN A 91 11.94 12.26 2.11
N TYR A 92 11.70 11.08 1.53
CA TYR A 92 12.44 10.57 0.37
C TYR A 92 11.49 10.13 -0.74
N LEU A 93 11.94 10.31 -1.99
CA LEU A 93 11.35 9.66 -3.15
C LEU A 93 12.22 8.47 -3.53
N PHE A 94 11.75 7.26 -3.25
CA PHE A 94 12.43 6.03 -3.65
C PHE A 94 12.12 5.71 -5.11
N VAL A 95 13.15 5.41 -5.88
CA VAL A 95 13.05 5.05 -7.30
C VAL A 95 13.72 3.70 -7.48
N SER A 96 12.93 2.71 -7.91
CA SER A 96 13.42 1.38 -8.23
C SER A 96 13.26 1.09 -9.73
N ASN A 97 14.00 0.07 -10.20
CA ASN A 97 13.73 -0.53 -11.50
C ASN A 97 12.38 -1.27 -11.49
N HIS A 98 11.88 -1.64 -12.67
CA HIS A 98 10.53 -2.16 -12.85
C HIS A 98 10.54 -3.68 -13.05
N ARG A 99 11.05 -4.44 -12.06
CA ARG A 99 11.13 -5.90 -12.19
C ARG A 99 9.86 -6.58 -11.71
N ASP A 100 9.29 -6.11 -10.60
CA ASP A 100 7.98 -6.53 -10.11
C ASP A 100 7.23 -5.34 -9.50
N ILE A 101 6.15 -4.91 -10.17
CA ILE A 101 5.37 -3.74 -9.78
C ILE A 101 4.77 -3.85 -8.37
N MET A 102 4.53 -5.06 -7.86
CA MET A 102 3.91 -5.29 -6.57
C MET A 102 4.95 -5.62 -5.49
N LEU A 103 5.80 -6.62 -5.74
CA LEU A 103 6.73 -7.11 -4.73
C LEU A 103 7.86 -6.12 -4.43
N ASP A 104 8.35 -5.36 -5.42
CA ASP A 104 9.46 -4.41 -5.19
C ASP A 104 9.05 -3.36 -4.15
N SER A 105 7.86 -2.78 -4.29
CA SER A 105 7.33 -1.79 -3.34
C SER A 105 6.96 -2.42 -2.01
N SER A 106 6.37 -3.62 -2.02
CA SER A 106 5.92 -4.30 -0.81
C SER A 106 7.10 -4.72 0.09
N LEU A 107 8.18 -5.24 -0.49
CA LEU A 107 9.40 -5.59 0.23
C LEU A 107 10.12 -4.35 0.76
N LEU A 108 10.16 -3.25 0.01
CA LEU A 108 10.69 -1.99 0.52
C LEU A 108 9.91 -1.53 1.76
N GLN A 109 8.57 -1.57 1.74
CA GLN A 109 7.77 -1.23 2.93
C GLN A 109 8.09 -2.15 4.11
N TYR A 110 8.23 -3.46 3.86
CA TYR A 110 8.59 -4.43 4.89
C TYR A 110 9.95 -4.10 5.52
N ILE A 111 10.96 -3.85 4.70
CA ILE A 111 12.33 -3.50 5.13
C ILE A 111 12.33 -2.20 5.95
N LEU A 112 11.65 -1.15 5.47
CA LEU A 112 11.52 0.10 6.22
C LEU A 112 10.86 -0.14 7.58
N HIS A 113 9.76 -0.90 7.60
CA HIS A 113 9.02 -1.18 8.83
C HIS A 113 9.85 -1.94 9.88
N ILE A 114 10.53 -3.03 9.50
CA ILE A 114 11.33 -3.83 10.46
C ILE A 114 12.56 -3.09 10.99
N ASN A 115 12.99 -2.03 10.30
CA ASN A 115 14.10 -1.16 10.71
C ASN A 115 13.63 0.13 11.41
N GLY A 116 12.33 0.23 11.75
CA GLY A 116 11.78 1.37 12.50
C GLY A 116 11.56 2.64 11.68
N PHE A 117 11.65 2.58 10.35
CA PHE A 117 11.33 3.70 9.47
C PHE A 117 9.83 3.78 9.20
N ARG A 118 9.36 4.99 8.88
CA ARG A 118 8.00 5.20 8.37
C ARG A 118 7.89 4.58 6.97
N THR A 119 6.77 3.90 6.74
CA THR A 119 6.39 3.42 5.40
C THR A 119 6.01 4.59 4.49
N THR A 120 6.18 4.39 3.19
CA THR A 120 5.94 5.37 2.15
C THR A 120 4.58 5.17 1.48
N GLU A 121 4.19 6.15 0.67
CA GLU A 121 3.14 5.93 -0.31
C GLU A 121 3.68 5.14 -1.52
N ILE A 122 2.81 4.38 -2.18
CA ILE A 122 3.17 3.44 -3.24
C ILE A 122 2.36 3.73 -4.51
N THR A 123 3.00 3.76 -5.67
CA THR A 123 2.29 3.92 -6.93
C THR A 123 1.44 2.70 -7.27
N PHE A 124 0.21 2.91 -7.76
CA PHE A 124 -0.69 1.85 -8.16
C PHE A 124 -1.40 2.16 -9.47
N GLY A 125 -1.20 1.30 -10.48
CA GLY A 125 -1.80 1.51 -11.80
C GLY A 125 -3.32 1.52 -11.75
N SER A 126 -3.94 2.50 -12.41
CA SER A 126 -5.41 2.62 -12.45
C SER A 126 -6.11 1.39 -13.03
N ASN A 127 -5.40 0.62 -13.87
CA ASN A 127 -5.89 -0.64 -14.44
C ASN A 127 -6.04 -1.77 -13.41
N LEU A 128 -5.40 -1.67 -12.25
CA LEU A 128 -5.48 -2.66 -11.17
C LEU A 128 -6.51 -2.27 -10.10
N MET A 129 -7.12 -1.10 -10.20
CA MET A 129 -8.09 -0.57 -9.22
C MET A 129 -9.50 -1.15 -9.45
N ASN A 130 -9.60 -2.47 -9.62
CA ASN A 130 -10.84 -3.22 -9.79
C ASN A 130 -10.56 -4.70 -9.47
N PRO A 131 -11.39 -5.41 -8.66
CA PRO A 131 -12.63 -4.98 -8.00
C PRO A 131 -12.44 -4.09 -6.76
N GLN A 132 -13.55 -3.65 -6.14
CA GLN A 132 -13.55 -2.76 -4.96
C GLN A 132 -12.68 -3.27 -3.81
N LEU A 133 -12.59 -4.59 -3.60
CA LEU A 133 -11.69 -5.19 -2.61
C LEU A 133 -10.23 -4.78 -2.84
N VAL A 134 -9.76 -4.80 -4.09
CA VAL A 134 -8.39 -4.41 -4.46
C VAL A 134 -8.17 -2.92 -4.25
N VAL A 135 -9.19 -2.11 -4.53
CA VAL A 135 -9.16 -0.67 -4.23
C VAL A 135 -9.04 -0.42 -2.73
N ASP A 136 -9.82 -1.15 -1.92
CA ASP A 136 -9.83 -1.00 -0.47
C ASP A 136 -8.48 -1.36 0.14
N ILE A 137 -7.93 -2.52 -0.26
CA ILE A 137 -6.60 -2.98 0.18
C ILE A 137 -5.52 -1.99 -0.27
N GLY A 138 -5.51 -1.60 -1.55
CA GLY A 138 -4.49 -0.71 -2.08
C GLY A 138 -4.51 0.66 -1.40
N LYS A 139 -5.67 1.32 -1.34
CA LYS A 139 -5.78 2.64 -0.73
C LYS A 139 -5.54 2.63 0.79
N ALA A 140 -5.90 1.55 1.48
CA ALA A 140 -5.54 1.37 2.90
C ALA A 140 -4.02 1.12 3.08
N ASN A 141 -3.36 0.51 2.10
CA ASN A 141 -1.91 0.31 2.06
C ASN A 141 -1.12 1.52 1.51
N LYS A 142 -1.63 2.75 1.70
CA LYS A 142 -0.99 3.99 1.22
C LYS A 142 -0.73 4.03 -0.29
N MET A 143 -1.50 3.30 -1.09
CA MET A 143 -1.31 3.32 -2.54
C MET A 143 -2.04 4.50 -3.20
N PHE A 144 -1.35 5.19 -4.10
CA PHE A 144 -1.88 6.30 -4.90
C PHE A 144 -1.90 5.96 -6.40
N LYS A 145 -2.91 6.48 -7.09
CA LYS A 145 -3.26 6.06 -8.45
C LYS A 145 -2.28 6.61 -9.49
N VAL A 146 -1.90 5.79 -10.46
CA VAL A 146 -1.18 6.22 -11.66
C VAL A 146 -2.04 5.94 -12.87
N ILE A 147 -2.45 7.00 -13.58
CA ILE A 147 -3.28 6.88 -14.78
C ILE A 147 -2.38 6.72 -16.01
N ARG A 148 -2.58 5.64 -16.75
CA ARG A 148 -1.98 5.45 -18.07
C ARG A 148 -3.03 5.81 -19.13
N SER A 149 -2.72 6.75 -20.02
CA SER A 149 -3.55 7.08 -21.18
C SER A 149 -2.75 6.86 -22.46
N SER A 150 -3.43 6.34 -23.49
CA SER A 150 -2.89 6.23 -24.86
C SER A 150 -2.95 7.56 -25.62
N ASN A 151 -3.73 8.53 -25.13
CA ASN A 151 -3.79 9.87 -25.70
C ASN A 151 -2.67 10.73 -25.10
N ILE A 152 -1.79 11.27 -25.96
CA ILE A 152 -0.63 12.08 -25.55
C ILE A 152 -1.03 13.28 -24.68
N ARG A 153 -2.13 13.98 -25.00
CA ARG A 153 -2.56 15.17 -24.24
C ARG A 153 -3.00 14.80 -22.83
N GLU A 154 -3.76 13.72 -22.71
CA GLU A 154 -4.17 13.21 -21.40
C GLU A 154 -3.00 12.65 -20.62
N PHE A 155 -2.08 11.94 -21.29
CA PHE A 155 -0.87 11.42 -20.67
C PHE A 155 -0.03 12.54 -20.05
N ILE A 156 0.21 13.64 -20.77
CA ILE A 156 0.94 14.81 -20.25
C ILE A 156 0.20 15.41 -19.05
N LYS A 157 -1.11 15.63 -19.18
CA LYS A 157 -1.92 16.19 -18.09
C LYS A 157 -1.87 15.32 -16.82
N ASN A 158 -2.05 14.01 -16.97
CA ASN A 158 -2.01 13.07 -15.85
C ASN A 158 -0.61 12.96 -15.25
N SER A 159 0.45 13.04 -16.07
CA SER A 159 1.84 13.03 -15.60
C SER A 159 2.18 14.29 -14.81
N MET A 160 1.69 15.46 -15.23
CA MET A 160 1.83 16.70 -14.47
C MET A 160 1.10 16.61 -13.12
N HIS A 161 -0.15 16.14 -13.13
CA HIS A 161 -0.92 15.95 -11.90
C HIS A 161 -0.26 14.98 -10.92
N LEU A 162 0.28 13.87 -11.44
CA LEU A 162 1.06 12.89 -10.68
C LEU A 162 2.32 13.53 -10.07
N SER A 163 3.07 14.30 -10.86
CA SER A 163 4.27 15.00 -10.40
C SER A 163 3.96 16.04 -9.32
N GLU A 164 2.85 16.75 -9.46
CA GLU A 164 2.37 17.72 -8.47
C GLU A 164 1.99 17.03 -7.16
N TYR A 165 1.34 15.86 -7.23
CA TYR A 165 1.02 15.06 -6.06
C TYR A 165 2.27 14.55 -5.34
N ILE A 166 3.23 13.98 -6.07
CA ILE A 166 4.51 13.52 -5.49
C ILE A 166 5.25 14.68 -4.84
N ARG A 167 5.25 15.86 -5.47
CA ARG A 167 5.87 17.04 -4.87
C ARG A 167 5.18 17.44 -3.57
N TYR A 168 3.85 17.48 -3.58
CA TYR A 168 3.03 17.80 -2.42
C TYR A 168 3.34 16.87 -1.23
N THR A 169 3.35 15.54 -1.45
CA THR A 169 3.61 14.57 -0.36
C THR A 169 5.04 14.62 0.19
N LEU A 170 5.99 15.18 -0.56
CA LEU A 170 7.37 15.33 -0.10
C LEU A 170 7.60 16.63 0.68
N THR A 171 6.84 17.69 0.42
CA THR A 171 7.12 19.05 0.93
C THR A 171 6.09 19.62 1.89
N GLU A 172 4.87 19.07 1.93
CA GLU A 172 3.77 19.49 2.81
C GLU A 172 3.44 18.41 3.83
#